data_AF-A0A661YDW5-F1
#
_entry.id   AF-A0A661YDW5-F1
#
_cell.length_a   1.000
_cell.length_b   1.000
_cell.length_c   1.000
_cell.angle_alpha   90.00
_cell.angle_beta   90.00
_cell.angle_gamma   90.00
#
_symmetry.space_group_name_H-M   'P 1'
#
loop_
_entity.id
_entity.type
_entity.pdbx_description
1 polymer ?
#
loop_
_entity_poly.entity_id
_entity_poly.type
_entity_poly.pdbx_seq_one_letter_code
_entity_poly.pdbx_strand_id
1 'polypeptide(L)'
;MQAEVPAEPDMLTDERDGQQYKIFEVDEDWWMGENLNFPTQESWCYDVQESNCDKWGRLYTWKEATTSCPQGWHLPDDQEWSKLINYYGGVHYAGKSFKIGGSSPFNAFMAGYYYHEGSFGKVDVSAYFWSATEQNNDYASFKGVYSTVDNVGTYTYIKIDGMSVRCVKDR
;
A
#
# COMPACT_ATOMS: atom_id res chain seq x y z
N MET A 1 26.91 29.93 -8.20
CA MET A 1 25.44 29.85 -8.24
C MET A 1 25.10 28.45 -7.76
N GLN A 2 24.63 28.29 -6.53
CA GLN A 2 24.04 27.02 -6.10
C GLN A 2 22.69 26.94 -6.80
N ALA A 3 22.48 25.91 -7.62
CA ALA A 3 21.14 25.59 -8.08
C ALA A 3 20.32 25.25 -6.83
N GLU A 4 19.18 25.92 -6.65
CA GLU A 4 18.18 25.50 -5.68
C GLU A 4 17.75 24.09 -6.06
N VAL A 5 17.94 23.13 -5.14
CA VAL A 5 17.30 21.82 -5.28
C VAL A 5 15.79 22.11 -5.21
N PRO A 6 15.00 21.74 -6.23
CA PRO A 6 13.55 21.93 -6.17
C PRO A 6 13.03 21.28 -4.88
N ALA A 7 12.12 21.94 -4.18
CA ALA A 7 11.40 21.29 -3.09
C ALA A 7 10.70 20.06 -3.67
N GLU A 8 11.02 18.88 -3.13
CA GLU A 8 10.43 17.63 -3.57
C GLU A 8 8.91 17.66 -3.35
N PRO A 9 8.10 17.07 -4.25
CA PRO A 9 6.65 17.17 -4.16
C PRO A 9 6.11 16.37 -2.96
N ASP A 10 5.26 16.97 -2.13
CA ASP A 10 4.54 16.27 -1.06
C ASP A 10 3.38 15.39 -1.60
N MET A 11 3.10 15.50 -2.90
CA MET A 11 1.96 14.85 -3.57
C MET A 11 2.38 14.24 -4.91
N LEU A 12 1.89 13.04 -5.18
CA LEU A 12 1.84 12.40 -6.49
C LEU A 12 0.48 12.68 -7.13
N THR A 13 0.47 13.18 -8.37
CA THR A 13 -0.74 13.19 -9.20
C THR A 13 -0.69 12.02 -10.17
N ASP A 14 -1.71 11.16 -10.14
CA ASP A 14 -1.91 10.12 -11.13
C ASP A 14 -2.55 10.72 -12.38
N GLU A 15 -1.78 10.92 -13.43
CA GLU A 15 -2.23 11.54 -14.69
C GLU A 15 -3.36 10.75 -15.39
N ARG A 16 -3.59 9.48 -15.00
CA ARG A 16 -4.61 8.63 -15.62
C ARG A 16 -6.03 8.99 -15.19
N ASP A 17 -6.20 9.46 -13.94
CA ASP A 17 -7.52 9.78 -13.36
C ASP A 17 -7.56 11.11 -12.59
N GLY A 18 -6.41 11.79 -12.45
CA GLY A 18 -6.26 13.04 -11.71
C GLY A 18 -6.26 12.88 -10.20
N GLN A 19 -6.26 11.64 -9.67
CA GLN A 19 -6.20 11.38 -8.25
C GLN A 19 -4.85 11.83 -7.70
N GLN A 20 -4.89 12.55 -6.57
CA GLN A 20 -3.69 12.98 -5.87
C GLN A 20 -3.49 12.11 -4.63
N TYR A 21 -2.24 11.77 -4.36
CA TYR A 21 -1.83 10.96 -3.22
C TYR A 21 -0.68 11.63 -2.50
N LYS A 22 -0.73 11.67 -1.17
CA LYS A 22 0.42 12.06 -0.36
C LYS A 22 1.58 11.10 -0.59
N ILE A 23 2.78 11.63 -0.65
CA ILE A 23 4.01 10.85 -0.71
C ILE A 23 5.01 11.29 0.35
N PHE A 24 5.97 10.42 0.65
CA PHE A 24 7.03 10.70 1.60
C PHE A 24 8.30 9.92 1.22
N GLU A 25 9.45 10.43 1.63
CA GLU A 25 10.76 9.83 1.33
C GLU A 25 11.25 8.96 2.49
N VAL A 26 11.80 7.78 2.16
CA VAL A 26 12.51 6.90 3.09
C VAL A 26 13.72 6.31 2.38
N ASP A 27 14.92 6.61 2.90
CA ASP A 27 16.19 6.11 2.36
C ASP A 27 16.27 6.19 0.82
N GLU A 28 16.00 7.39 0.28
CA GLU A 28 15.99 7.73 -1.16
C GLU A 28 14.77 7.22 -1.95
N ASP A 29 14.00 6.27 -1.43
CA ASP A 29 12.79 5.76 -2.09
C ASP A 29 11.57 6.63 -1.73
N TRP A 30 10.72 6.92 -2.72
CA TRP A 30 9.45 7.63 -2.50
C TRP A 30 8.32 6.65 -2.28
N TRP A 31 7.54 6.83 -1.22
CA TRP A 31 6.42 5.97 -0.84
C TRP A 31 5.10 6.73 -0.88
N MET A 32 4.03 6.08 -1.34
CA MET A 32 2.68 6.57 -1.12
C MET A 32 2.29 6.49 0.36
N GLY A 33 1.72 7.57 0.89
CA GLY A 33 1.06 7.61 2.20
C GLY A 33 -0.41 7.22 2.15
N GLU A 34 -0.98 7.04 0.96
CA GLU A 34 -2.40 6.76 0.70
C GLU A 34 -2.58 5.55 -0.23
N ASN A 35 -3.68 4.81 -0.06
CA ASN A 35 -3.89 3.56 -0.79
C ASN A 35 -4.17 3.92 -2.24
N LEU A 36 -3.61 3.17 -3.19
CA LEU A 36 -3.95 3.34 -4.58
C LEU A 36 -5.48 3.22 -4.75
N ASN A 37 -6.04 4.12 -5.55
CA ASN A 37 -7.49 4.22 -5.79
C ASN A 37 -7.84 4.22 -7.29
N PHE A 38 -6.90 3.80 -8.15
CA PHE A 38 -7.10 3.69 -9.58
C PHE A 38 -8.06 2.52 -9.92
N PRO A 39 -9.20 2.74 -10.58
CA PRO A 39 -10.16 1.68 -10.86
C PRO A 39 -9.69 0.74 -11.98
N THR A 40 -9.84 -0.56 -11.74
CA THR A 40 -9.53 -1.63 -12.70
C THR A 40 -10.63 -2.69 -12.75
N GLN A 41 -10.49 -3.68 -13.62
CA GLN A 41 -11.49 -4.75 -13.76
C GLN A 41 -11.58 -5.64 -12.52
N GLU A 42 -10.45 -5.90 -11.85
CA GLU A 42 -10.38 -6.73 -10.65
C GLU A 42 -9.91 -5.91 -9.43
N SER A 43 -10.59 -4.78 -9.22
CA SER A 43 -10.44 -3.98 -8.00
C SER A 43 -11.76 -3.44 -7.47
N TRP A 44 -11.86 -3.38 -6.14
CA TRP A 44 -13.11 -3.10 -5.45
C TRP A 44 -12.93 -2.05 -4.35
N CYS A 45 -13.93 -1.19 -4.22
CA CYS A 45 -14.18 -0.51 -2.95
C CYS A 45 -14.74 -1.53 -1.96
N TYR A 46 -14.38 -1.41 -0.69
CA TYR A 46 -14.91 -2.27 0.36
C TYR A 46 -16.46 -2.27 0.34
N ASP A 47 -17.10 -3.43 0.48
CA ASP A 47 -18.55 -3.63 0.38
C ASP A 47 -19.21 -3.12 -0.92
N VAL A 48 -18.42 -2.91 -1.98
CA VAL A 48 -18.89 -2.38 -3.28
C VAL A 48 -19.56 -1.00 -3.12
N GLN A 49 -19.09 -0.20 -2.17
CA GLN A 49 -19.55 1.18 -1.96
C GLN A 49 -18.46 2.17 -2.35
N GLU A 50 -18.70 3.02 -3.35
CA GLU A 50 -17.70 3.99 -3.83
C GLU A 50 -17.17 4.91 -2.72
N SER A 51 -18.00 5.32 -1.76
CA SER A 51 -17.56 6.12 -0.61
C SER A 51 -16.50 5.44 0.25
N ASN A 52 -16.39 4.12 0.21
CA ASN A 52 -15.35 3.38 0.93
C ASN A 52 -14.00 3.46 0.22
N CYS A 53 -13.97 3.66 -1.10
CA CYS A 53 -12.75 3.97 -1.83
C CYS A 53 -12.19 5.34 -1.43
N ASP A 54 -13.03 6.34 -1.22
CA ASP A 54 -12.58 7.65 -0.74
C ASP A 54 -11.92 7.57 0.65
N LYS A 55 -12.36 6.61 1.47
CA LYS A 55 -11.86 6.43 2.84
C LYS A 55 -10.61 5.55 2.92
N TRP A 56 -10.56 4.48 2.13
CA TRP A 56 -9.58 3.42 2.29
C TRP A 56 -8.86 3.03 0.99
N GLY A 57 -9.15 3.66 -0.14
CA GLY A 57 -8.70 3.23 -1.46
C GLY A 57 -9.30 1.90 -1.90
N ARG A 58 -8.72 1.31 -2.94
CA ARG A 58 -9.20 0.06 -3.54
C ARG A 58 -8.44 -1.16 -3.06
N LEU A 59 -9.11 -2.30 -3.17
CA LEU A 59 -8.55 -3.63 -2.97
C LEU A 59 -8.35 -4.28 -4.34
N TYR A 60 -7.14 -4.74 -4.63
CA TYR A 60 -6.72 -5.26 -5.94
C TYR A 60 -6.32 -6.72 -5.83
N THR A 61 -6.66 -7.53 -6.83
CA THR A 61 -5.96 -8.81 -7.03
C THR A 61 -4.48 -8.55 -7.24
N TRP A 62 -3.63 -9.55 -6.96
CA TRP A 62 -2.19 -9.37 -7.12
C TRP A 62 -1.79 -9.05 -8.58
N LYS A 63 -2.52 -9.62 -9.54
CA LYS A 63 -2.34 -9.33 -10.97
C LYS A 63 -2.57 -7.85 -11.27
N GLU A 64 -3.66 -7.27 -10.77
CA GLU A 64 -3.92 -5.84 -10.94
C GLU A 64 -2.91 -5.00 -10.16
N ALA A 65 -2.56 -5.42 -8.94
CA ALA A 65 -1.60 -4.71 -8.09
C ALA A 65 -0.23 -4.51 -8.76
N THR A 66 0.27 -5.50 -9.51
CA THR A 66 1.58 -5.43 -10.19
C THR A 66 1.62 -4.47 -11.38
N THR A 67 0.46 -4.00 -11.86
CA THR A 67 0.36 -3.14 -13.06
C THR A 67 -0.39 -1.83 -12.83
N SER A 68 -0.99 -1.64 -11.65
CA SER A 68 -1.86 -0.50 -11.37
C SER A 68 -1.12 0.74 -10.87
N CYS A 69 0.14 0.66 -10.46
CA CYS A 69 0.87 1.85 -10.00
C CYS A 69 1.06 2.89 -11.13
N PRO A 70 1.08 4.19 -10.81
CA PRO A 70 1.28 5.25 -11.81
C PRO A 70 2.63 5.11 -12.53
N GLN A 71 2.78 5.76 -13.68
CA GLN A 71 4.03 5.69 -14.44
C GLN A 71 5.23 6.13 -13.59
N GLY A 72 6.29 5.30 -13.58
CA GLY A 72 7.50 5.52 -12.78
C GLY A 72 7.36 5.13 -11.31
N TRP A 73 6.22 4.57 -10.90
CA TRP A 73 5.99 3.94 -9.60
C TRP A 73 5.69 2.46 -9.81
N HIS A 74 5.98 1.63 -8.82
CA HIS A 74 5.75 0.19 -8.86
C HIS A 74 5.22 -0.33 -7.53
N LEU A 75 4.73 -1.57 -7.57
CA LEU A 75 4.36 -2.31 -6.37
C LEU A 75 5.65 -2.72 -5.63
N PRO A 76 5.83 -2.37 -4.35
CA PRO A 76 7.05 -2.66 -3.60
C PRO A 76 7.27 -4.16 -3.45
N ASP A 77 8.52 -4.60 -3.58
CA ASP A 77 8.94 -5.95 -3.26
C ASP A 77 9.30 -6.11 -1.76
N ASP A 78 9.64 -7.32 -1.34
CA ASP A 78 9.97 -7.61 0.06
C ASP A 78 11.27 -6.95 0.54
N GLN A 79 12.18 -6.57 -0.36
CA GLN A 79 13.40 -5.84 0.00
C GLN A 79 13.07 -4.38 0.29
N GLU A 80 12.26 -3.74 -0.54
CA GLU A 80 11.78 -2.37 -0.33
C GLU A 80 10.93 -2.27 0.94
N TRP A 81 10.01 -3.21 1.15
CA TRP A 81 9.29 -3.33 2.41
C TRP A 81 10.23 -3.47 3.61
N SER A 82 11.29 -4.27 3.48
CA SER A 82 12.26 -4.46 4.56
C SER A 82 13.02 -3.18 4.88
N LYS A 83 13.43 -2.40 3.86
CA LYS A 83 14.04 -1.07 4.08
C LYS A 83 13.10 -0.16 4.88
N LEU A 84 11.86 0.00 4.41
CA LEU A 84 10.85 0.84 5.05
C LEU A 84 10.61 0.40 6.51
N ILE A 85 10.39 -0.89 6.74
CA ILE A 85 10.14 -1.43 8.08
C ILE A 85 11.35 -1.20 9.00
N ASN A 86 12.56 -1.42 8.52
CA ASN A 86 13.79 -1.23 9.30
C ASN A 86 14.05 0.24 9.62
N TYR A 87 13.74 1.16 8.70
CA TYR A 87 13.82 2.59 8.95
C TYR A 87 12.97 3.01 10.17
N TYR A 88 11.80 2.40 10.34
CA TYR A 88 10.93 2.62 11.50
C TYR A 88 11.20 1.70 12.70
N GLY A 89 12.42 1.16 12.80
CA GLY A 89 12.90 0.40 13.95
C GLY A 89 12.67 -1.11 13.87
N GLY A 90 12.21 -1.63 12.73
CA GLY A 90 12.00 -3.05 12.50
C GLY A 90 10.59 -3.53 12.86
N VAL A 91 10.33 -4.81 12.62
CA VAL A 91 8.97 -5.39 12.61
C VAL A 91 8.17 -5.16 13.88
N HIS A 92 8.79 -5.04 15.06
CA HIS A 92 8.09 -4.85 16.35
C HIS A 92 7.70 -3.41 16.66
N TYR A 93 8.26 -2.43 15.93
CA TYR A 93 8.04 -1.01 16.17
C TYR A 93 7.33 -0.33 14.99
N ALA A 94 7.65 -0.77 13.76
CA ALA A 94 7.10 -0.19 12.55
C ALA A 94 5.57 -0.27 12.48
N GLY A 95 4.95 -1.33 13.02
CA GLY A 95 3.50 -1.49 12.95
C GLY A 95 2.75 -0.42 13.75
N LYS A 96 3.30 0.03 14.89
CA LYS A 96 2.78 1.21 15.60
C LYS A 96 2.99 2.49 14.80
N SER A 97 4.19 2.67 14.25
CA SER A 97 4.56 3.85 13.47
C SER A 97 3.68 4.03 12.25
N PHE A 98 3.31 2.94 11.59
CA PHE A 98 2.49 2.93 10.37
C PHE A 98 1.00 3.22 10.60
N LYS A 99 0.46 3.06 11.81
CA LYS A 99 -0.96 3.34 12.07
C LYS A 99 -1.28 4.82 11.82
N ILE A 100 -2.54 5.12 11.52
CA ILE A 100 -3.02 6.51 11.44
C ILE A 100 -2.74 7.21 12.79
N GLY A 101 -2.08 8.37 12.72
CA GLY A 101 -1.63 9.11 13.90
C GLY A 101 -0.35 8.57 14.56
N GLY A 102 0.28 7.56 13.96
CA GLY A 102 1.62 7.11 14.29
C GLY A 102 2.69 8.10 13.84
N SER A 103 3.95 7.74 14.07
CA SER A 103 5.11 8.59 13.73
C SER A 103 5.49 8.55 12.25
N SER A 104 4.92 7.64 11.45
CA SER A 104 5.17 7.54 10.01
C SER A 104 4.02 8.15 9.20
N PRO A 105 4.31 8.86 8.09
CA PRO A 105 3.31 9.26 7.10
C PRO A 105 2.70 8.10 6.30
N PHE A 106 3.13 6.85 6.52
CA PHE A 106 2.60 5.66 5.84
C PHE A 106 1.09 5.46 6.02
N ASN A 107 0.54 5.85 7.18
CA ASN A 107 -0.90 5.86 7.48
C ASN A 107 -1.66 4.62 6.98
N ALA A 108 -1.45 3.45 7.60
CA ALA A 108 -2.11 2.21 7.25
C ALA A 108 -3.63 2.30 7.40
N PHE A 109 -4.31 2.52 6.27
CA PHE A 109 -5.77 2.50 6.18
C PHE A 109 -6.24 1.05 6.32
N MET A 110 -7.01 0.79 7.39
CA MET A 110 -7.49 -0.56 7.75
C MET A 110 -8.64 -1.00 6.82
N ALA A 111 -8.32 -1.14 5.54
CA ALA A 111 -9.25 -1.46 4.45
C ALA A 111 -9.71 -2.92 4.46
N GLY A 112 -9.09 -3.78 5.27
CA GLY A 112 -9.35 -5.21 5.22
C GLY A 112 -8.90 -5.85 3.90
N TYR A 113 -9.65 -6.84 3.45
CA TYR A 113 -9.43 -7.56 2.19
C TYR A 113 -10.75 -7.87 1.48
N TYR A 114 -10.62 -8.23 0.20
CA TYR A 114 -11.68 -8.81 -0.61
C TYR A 114 -11.36 -10.29 -0.85
N TYR A 115 -12.37 -11.14 -0.69
CA TYR A 115 -12.28 -12.56 -1.00
C TYR A 115 -12.92 -12.81 -2.37
N HIS A 116 -12.26 -13.56 -3.24
CA HIS A 116 -12.68 -13.80 -4.63
C HIS A 116 -14.10 -14.39 -4.78
N GLU A 117 -14.68 -14.95 -3.72
CA GLU A 117 -16.08 -15.38 -3.69
C GLU A 117 -17.09 -14.22 -3.50
N GLY A 118 -16.63 -12.97 -3.47
CA GLY A 118 -17.48 -11.78 -3.41
C GLY A 118 -17.74 -11.22 -2.02
N SER A 119 -16.95 -11.62 -1.02
CA SER A 119 -17.10 -11.14 0.37
C SER A 119 -15.93 -10.27 0.80
N PHE A 120 -16.14 -9.47 1.85
CA PHE A 120 -15.13 -8.58 2.40
C PHE A 120 -14.93 -8.86 3.89
N GLY A 121 -13.74 -8.55 4.42
CA GLY A 121 -13.47 -8.78 5.83
C GLY A 121 -12.37 -7.90 6.41
N LYS A 122 -12.41 -7.75 7.75
CA LYS A 122 -11.37 -7.10 8.57
C LYS A 122 -11.21 -5.59 8.35
N VAL A 123 -12.19 -4.92 7.76
CA VAL A 123 -12.25 -3.45 7.79
C VAL A 123 -12.18 -2.92 9.21
N ASP A 124 -11.50 -1.79 9.39
CA ASP A 124 -11.20 -1.13 10.67
C ASP A 124 -10.37 -1.99 11.66
N VAL A 125 -10.00 -3.22 11.28
CA VAL A 125 -9.22 -4.15 12.12
C VAL A 125 -7.81 -4.34 11.58
N SER A 126 -7.67 -4.52 10.27
CA SER A 126 -6.40 -4.83 9.60
C SER A 126 -6.24 -4.07 8.29
N ALA A 127 -4.99 -3.77 7.95
CA ALA A 127 -4.56 -3.30 6.64
C ALA A 127 -3.63 -4.35 6.03
N TYR A 128 -3.93 -4.76 4.80
CA TYR A 128 -3.14 -5.75 4.06
C TYR A 128 -2.62 -5.14 2.77
N PHE A 129 -1.33 -5.27 2.53
CA PHE A 129 -0.65 -4.66 1.39
C PHE A 129 0.09 -5.70 0.57
N TRP A 130 -0.20 -5.78 -0.73
CA TRP A 130 0.53 -6.67 -1.62
C TRP A 130 2.01 -6.29 -1.70
N SER A 131 2.86 -7.30 -1.91
CA SER A 131 4.24 -7.16 -2.34
C SER A 131 4.40 -7.73 -3.75
N ALA A 132 5.28 -7.14 -4.56
CA ALA A 132 5.64 -7.68 -5.87
C ALA A 132 6.42 -9.00 -5.78
N THR A 133 6.84 -9.42 -4.58
CA THR A 133 7.49 -10.72 -4.37
C THR A 133 6.50 -11.87 -4.52
N GLU A 134 6.56 -12.52 -5.68
CA GLU A 134 5.86 -13.77 -5.98
C GLU A 134 6.51 -14.95 -5.24
N GLN A 135 5.70 -15.89 -4.77
CA GLN A 135 6.19 -17.14 -4.17
C GLN A 135 6.05 -18.33 -5.09
N ASN A 136 4.90 -18.43 -5.77
CA ASN A 136 4.64 -19.41 -6.81
C ASN A 136 3.48 -18.91 -7.66
N ASN A 137 3.01 -19.75 -8.59
CA ASN A 137 1.93 -19.40 -9.52
C ASN A 137 0.65 -18.90 -8.82
N ASP A 138 0.33 -19.42 -7.63
CA ASP A 138 -0.93 -19.14 -6.93
C ASP A 138 -0.76 -18.13 -5.78
N TYR A 139 0.45 -17.98 -5.22
CA TYR A 139 0.70 -17.23 -3.99
C TYR A 139 1.73 -16.11 -4.17
N ALA A 140 1.49 -14.98 -3.51
CA ALA A 140 2.41 -13.85 -3.39
C ALA A 140 2.56 -13.38 -1.94
N SER A 141 3.63 -12.63 -1.68
CA SER A 141 3.90 -12.03 -0.37
C SER A 141 2.98 -10.84 -0.10
N PHE A 142 2.62 -10.61 1.16
CA PHE A 142 1.91 -9.41 1.61
C PHE A 142 2.37 -8.97 3.00
N LYS A 143 2.12 -7.70 3.34
CA LYS A 143 2.34 -7.12 4.66
C LYS A 143 1.03 -6.86 5.39
N GLY A 144 0.99 -7.19 6.67
CA GLY A 144 -0.15 -6.95 7.55
C GLY A 144 0.18 -5.95 8.65
N VAL A 145 -0.65 -4.91 8.77
CA VAL A 145 -0.67 -3.99 9.92
C VAL A 145 -2.01 -4.14 10.63
N TYR A 146 -2.00 -4.19 11.96
CA TYR A 146 -3.17 -4.56 12.75
C TYR A 146 -3.49 -3.49 13.79
N SER A 147 -4.77 -3.26 14.04
CA SER A 147 -5.23 -2.29 15.07
C SER A 147 -4.73 -2.64 16.48
N THR A 148 -4.74 -3.93 16.85
CA THR A 148 -4.53 -4.40 18.23
C THR A 148 -3.08 -4.74 18.59
N VAL A 149 -2.19 -4.85 17.60
CA VAL A 149 -0.78 -5.18 17.83
C VAL A 149 0.13 -4.24 17.05
N ASP A 150 1.35 -4.07 17.51
CA ASP A 150 2.27 -3.06 17.00
C ASP A 150 3.30 -3.63 16.01
N ASN A 151 3.17 -4.90 15.66
CA ASN A 151 4.07 -5.54 14.70
C ASN A 151 3.56 -5.47 13.25
N VAL A 152 4.49 -5.37 12.31
CA VAL A 152 4.23 -5.65 10.88
C VAL A 152 4.43 -7.14 10.65
N GLY A 153 3.43 -7.82 10.12
CA GLY A 153 3.54 -9.22 9.71
C GLY A 153 3.91 -9.33 8.22
N THR A 154 4.66 -10.36 7.87
CA THR A 154 4.92 -10.76 6.47
C THR A 154 4.42 -12.18 6.29
N TYR A 155 3.60 -12.38 5.25
CA TYR A 155 2.94 -13.65 4.99
C TYR A 155 2.80 -13.85 3.48
N THR A 156 2.25 -15.01 3.11
CA THR A 156 1.95 -15.35 1.72
C THR A 156 0.46 -15.64 1.60
N TYR A 157 -0.15 -15.25 0.48
CA TYR A 157 -1.58 -15.45 0.25
C TYR A 157 -1.91 -15.63 -1.22
N ILE A 158 -3.12 -16.15 -1.48
CA ILE A 158 -3.58 -16.45 -2.83
C ILE A 158 -3.78 -15.15 -3.62
N LYS A 159 -3.30 -15.13 -4.87
CA LYS A 159 -3.24 -13.92 -5.71
C LYS A 159 -4.58 -13.39 -6.20
N ILE A 160 -5.62 -14.23 -6.17
CA ILE A 160 -6.96 -13.87 -6.68
C ILE A 160 -7.81 -13.09 -5.67
N ASP A 161 -7.35 -13.00 -4.42
CA ASP A 161 -7.98 -12.17 -3.39
C ASP A 161 -7.48 -10.73 -3.47
N GLY A 162 -8.27 -9.79 -2.96
CA GLY A 162 -8.00 -8.37 -3.05
C GLY A 162 -7.37 -7.80 -1.79
N MET A 163 -6.27 -7.05 -1.94
CA MET A 163 -5.61 -6.30 -0.86
C MET A 163 -5.25 -4.89 -1.32
N SER A 164 -4.92 -4.00 -0.38
CA SER A 164 -4.50 -2.64 -0.70
C SER A 164 -3.15 -2.61 -1.43
N VAL A 165 -2.91 -1.53 -2.16
CA VAL A 165 -1.63 -1.24 -2.82
C VAL A 165 -1.05 0.06 -2.29
N ARG A 166 0.24 0.01 -1.97
CA ARG A 166 1.10 1.16 -1.64
C ARG A 166 2.18 1.19 -2.70
N CYS A 167 2.16 2.14 -3.63
CA CYS A 167 3.22 2.21 -4.63
C CYS A 167 4.47 2.88 -4.04
N VAL A 168 5.61 2.47 -4.57
CA VAL A 168 6.93 3.03 -4.28
C VAL A 168 7.56 3.48 -5.60
N LYS A 169 8.52 4.40 -5.55
CA LYS A 169 9.31 4.83 -6.68
C LYS A 169 10.77 4.95 -6.25
N ASP A 170 11.63 4.22 -6.96
CA ASP A 170 13.07 4.32 -6.82
C ASP A 170 13.55 5.69 -7.33
N ARG A 171 14.58 6.22 -6.68
CA ARG A 171 15.22 7.50 -7.04
C ARG A 171 16.45 7.31 -7.92
#